data_AF-A0A7V7DFN0-F1
#
_entry.id   AF-A0A7V7DFN0-F1
#
_cell.length_a   1.000
_cell.length_b   1.000
_cell.length_c   1.000
_cell.angle_alpha   90.00
_cell.angle_beta   90.00
_cell.angle_gamma   90.00
#
_symmetry.space_group_name_H-M   'P 1'
#
loop_
_entity.id
_entity.type
_entity.pdbx_description
1 polymer ?
#
loop_
_entity_poly.entity_id
_entity_poly.type
_entity_poly.pdbx_seq_one_letter_code
_entity_poly.pdbx_strand_id
1 'polypeptide(L)' 'KPLREPIAWQGPIVMNTQEELRIAFEEYNNGTFIKHG' A
#
# COMPACT_ATOMS: atom_id res chain seq x y z
N LYS A 1 -22.44 -4.80 -1.39
CA LYS A 1 -21.97 -5.37 -0.10
C LYS A 1 -20.63 -4.70 0.22
N PRO A 2 -20.39 -4.19 1.44
CA PRO A 2 -19.09 -3.63 1.80
C PRO A 2 -18.02 -4.73 1.81
N LEU A 3 -16.81 -4.39 1.35
CA LEU A 3 -15.61 -5.21 1.52
C LEU A 3 -15.31 -5.27 3.03
N ARG A 4 -15.26 -6.48 3.60
CA ARG A 4 -14.95 -6.71 5.03
C ARG A 4 -13.44 -6.84 5.28
N GLU A 5 -12.64 -6.38 4.33
CA GLU A 5 -11.18 -6.48 4.43
C GLU A 5 -10.65 -5.37 5.34
N PRO A 6 -9.59 -5.66 6.12
CA PRO A 6 -8.90 -4.63 6.88
C PRO A 6 -8.33 -3.60 5.90
N ILE A 7 -8.50 -2.31 6.22
CA ILE A 7 -7.97 -1.20 5.41
C ILE A 7 -6.90 -0.49 6.23
N ALA A 8 -5.71 -0.37 5.64
CA ALA A 8 -4.64 0.49 6.11
C ALA A 8 -4.44 1.62 5.10
N TRP A 9 -4.46 2.87 5.56
CA TRP A 9 -4.32 4.04 4.70
C TRP A 9 -3.31 5.04 5.26
N GLN A 10 -2.37 5.47 4.41
CA GLN A 10 -1.47 6.58 4.68
C GLN A 10 -1.18 7.34 3.37
N GLY A 11 -1.48 8.64 3.35
CA GLY A 11 -1.23 9.49 2.18
C GLY A 11 -1.94 8.99 0.91
N PRO A 12 -1.25 8.88 -0.24
CA PRO A 12 -1.85 8.40 -1.49
C PRO A 12 -1.94 6.87 -1.62
N ILE A 13 -1.49 6.10 -0.61
CA ILE A 13 -1.34 4.64 -0.71
C ILE A 13 -2.36 3.96 0.22
N VAL A 14 -3.13 3.01 -0.33
CA VAL A 14 -4.10 2.18 0.40
C VAL A 14 -3.67 0.71 0.29
N MET A 15 -3.60 0.02 1.44
CA MET A 15 -3.24 -1.40 1.56
C MET A 15 -4.15 -2.11 2.58
N ASN A 16 -3.94 -3.41 2.80
CA ASN A 16 -4.72 -4.18 3.78
C ASN A 16 -4.08 -4.17 5.18
N THR A 17 -2.76 -3.95 5.26
CA THR A 17 -2.00 -3.96 6.51
C THR A 17 -1.02 -2.79 6.63
N GLN A 18 -0.61 -2.48 7.86
CA GLN A 18 0.39 -1.43 8.13
C GLN A 18 1.78 -1.80 7.59
N GLU A 19 2.11 -3.10 7.57
CA GLU A 19 3.38 -3.59 7.04
C GLU A 19 3.46 -3.40 5.52
N GLU A 20 2.37 -3.67 4.80
CA GLU A 20 2.28 -3.38 3.36
C GLU A 20 2.41 -1.89 3.08
N LEU A 21 1.79 -1.02 3.90
CA LEU A 21 1.99 0.43 3.77
C LEU A 21 3.47 0.81 3.91
N ARG A 22 4.15 0.30 4.95
CA ARG A 22 5.57 0.58 5.19
C ARG A 22 6.42 0.21 3.97
N ILE A 23 6.23 -0.99 3.43
CA ILE A 23 6.95 -1.47 2.25
C ILE A 23 6.63 -0.61 1.02
N ALA A 24 5.35 -0.30 0.79
CA ALA A 24 4.91 0.53 -0.33
C ALA A 24 5.51 1.93 -0.29
N PHE A 25 5.64 2.52 0.90
CA PHE A 25 6.32 3.81 1.06
C PHE A 25 7.82 3.72 0.81
N GLU A 26 8.48 2.62 1.22
CA GLU A 26 9.90 2.38 0.89
C GLU A 26 10.09 2.25 -0.64
N GLU A 27 9.25 1.47 -1.31
CA GLU A 27 9.28 1.34 -2.78
C GLU A 27 8.97 2.66 -3.49
N TYR A 28 8.02 3.45 -2.98
CA TYR A 28 7.69 4.77 -3.50
C TYR A 28 8.89 5.72 -3.41
N ASN A 29 9.56 5.76 -2.24
CA ASN A 29 10.76 6.58 -2.03
C ASN A 29 11.92 6.12 -2.91
N ASN A 30 12.03 4.82 -3.19
CA ASN A 30 13.06 4.24 -4.04
C ASN A 30 12.74 4.31 -5.54
N GLY A 31 11.53 4.76 -5.92
CA GLY A 31 11.08 4.79 -7.31
C GLY A 31 10.82 3.41 -7.92
N THR A 32 10.67 2.36 -7.10
CA THR A 32 10.46 0.97 -7.53
C THR A 32 9.03 0.47 -7.31
N PHE A 33 8.11 1.36 -6.94
CA PHE A 33 6.71 1.02 -6.60
C PHE A 33 5.89 0.40 -7.74
N ILE A 34 6.22 0.73 -9.00
CA ILE A 34 5.44 0.24 -10.14
C ILE A 34 5.83 -1.21 -10.46
N LYS A 35 4.87 -2.13 -10.29
CA LYS A 35 5.00 -3.51 -10.78
C LYS A 35 4.62 -3.55 -12.25
N HIS A 36 5.52 -4.02 -13.11
CA HIS A 36 5.17 -4.43 -14.47
C HIS A 36 4.38 -5.74 -14.36
N GLY A 37 3.17 -5.77 -14.95
CA GLY A 37 2.23 -6.89 -14.86
C GLY A 37 2.66 -8.13 -15.64
#